data_AF-A0AAN7S942-F1
#
_entry.id   AF-A0AAN7S942-F1
#
_cell.length_a   1.000
_cell.length_b   1.000
_cell.length_c   1.000
_cell.angle_alpha   90.00
_cell.angle_beta   90.00
_cell.angle_gamma   90.00
#
_symmetry.space_group_name_H-M   'P 1'
#
loop_
_entity.id
_entity.type
_entity.pdbx_description
1 polymer ?
#
loop_
_entity_poly.entity_id
_entity_poly.type
_entity_poly.pdbx_seq_one_letter_code
_entity_poly.pdbx_strand_id
1 'polypeptide(L)'
;MSQQCAQVAKKASSILACIKNSTASRTREVIVPLYSALVRPHLKYCVQFWAPHYKRDIEVLERVQRRATKLVKGLEHKSDEERLRELGLFSLETRRLRGDLIALYNYLKEVVAREAVESPSLEVFKRRLDEVLRDMV
;
A
#
# COMPACT_ATOMS: atom_id res chain seq x y z
N MET A 1 20.38 2.86 0.63
CA MET A 1 19.19 3.17 1.43
C MET A 1 18.96 4.65 1.26
N SER A 2 17.82 5.05 0.69
CA SER A 2 17.54 6.47 0.48
C SER A 2 17.20 7.15 1.80
N GLN A 3 17.73 8.36 1.99
CA GLN A 3 17.46 9.18 3.18
C GLN A 3 15.95 9.40 3.38
N GLN A 4 15.22 9.55 2.27
CA GLN A 4 13.78 9.75 2.26
C GLN A 4 13.04 8.53 2.83
N CYS A 5 13.36 7.30 2.39
CA CYS A 5 12.70 6.09 2.90
C CYS A 5 12.94 5.91 4.40
N ALA A 6 14.14 6.21 4.89
CA ALA A 6 14.44 6.18 6.32
C ALA A 6 13.63 7.21 7.12
N GLN A 7 13.51 8.45 6.62
CA GLN A 7 12.73 9.50 7.28
C GLN A 7 11.25 9.15 7.37
N VAL A 8 10.67 8.66 6.26
CA VAL A 8 9.27 8.22 6.21
C VAL A 8 9.02 7.04 7.12
N ALA A 9 9.89 6.01 7.08
CA ALA A 9 9.78 4.86 7.97
C ALA A 9 9.89 5.26 9.45
N LYS A 10 10.75 6.22 9.78
CA LYS A 10 10.89 6.77 11.14
C LYS A 10 9.60 7.45 11.59
N LYS A 11 9.00 8.31 10.76
CA LYS A 11 7.74 9.00 11.06
C LYS A 11 6.57 8.02 11.21
N ALA A 12 6.44 7.08 10.27
CA ALA A 12 5.39 6.06 10.33
C ALA A 12 5.55 5.15 11.56
N SER A 13 6.79 4.80 11.92
CA SER A 13 7.10 4.01 13.12
C SER A 13 6.77 4.74 14.42
N SER A 14 6.95 6.06 14.49
CA SER A 14 6.59 6.82 15.70
C SER A 14 5.08 6.90 15.89
N ILE A 15 4.32 7.08 14.81
CA ILE A 15 2.85 7.03 14.83
C ILE A 15 2.39 5.62 15.26
N LEU A 16 2.99 4.57 14.70
CA LEU A 16 2.67 3.21 15.08
C LEU A 16 2.99 2.91 16.55
N ALA A 17 4.07 3.48 17.10
CA ALA A 17 4.39 3.38 18.52
C ALA A 17 3.34 4.10 19.38
N CYS A 18 2.84 5.26 18.94
CA CYS A 18 1.73 5.96 19.60
C CYS A 18 0.46 5.10 19.61
N ILE A 19 0.06 4.53 18.47
CA ILE A 19 -1.07 3.59 18.40
C ILE A 19 -0.84 2.44 19.39
N LYS A 20 0.35 1.83 19.35
CA LYS A 20 0.68 0.74 20.26
C LYS A 20 0.51 1.15 21.73
N ASN A 21 0.92 2.34 22.13
CA ASN A 21 0.92 2.70 23.55
C ASN A 21 -0.42 3.27 24.03
N SER A 22 -1.27 3.77 23.13
CA SER A 22 -2.54 4.43 23.46
C SER A 22 -3.77 3.53 23.33
N THR A 23 -3.73 2.49 22.51
CA THR A 23 -4.88 1.59 22.33
C THR A 23 -4.90 0.47 23.37
N ALA A 24 -5.93 0.45 24.21
CA ALA A 24 -6.17 -0.64 25.16
C ALA A 24 -6.57 -1.94 24.43
N SER A 25 -7.41 -1.83 23.40
CA SER A 25 -7.81 -2.98 22.56
C SER A 25 -6.81 -3.22 21.43
N ARG A 26 -6.53 -4.51 21.18
CA ARG A 26 -5.66 -5.02 20.10
C ARG A 26 -6.43 -5.82 19.05
N THR A 27 -7.73 -5.62 18.97
CA THR A 27 -8.56 -6.31 17.97
C THR A 27 -8.29 -5.78 16.56
N ARG A 28 -8.62 -6.59 15.55
CA ARG A 28 -8.48 -6.24 14.13
C ARG A 28 -9.22 -4.94 13.82
N GLU A 29 -10.42 -4.79 14.36
CA GLU A 29 -11.36 -3.70 14.13
C GLU A 29 -10.84 -2.36 14.67
N VAL A 30 -9.86 -2.40 15.57
CA VAL A 30 -9.22 -1.19 16.10
C VAL A 30 -7.90 -0.92 15.39
N ILE A 31 -7.02 -1.92 15.31
CA ILE A 31 -5.65 -1.73 14.80
C ILE A 31 -5.63 -1.48 13.29
N VAL A 32 -6.45 -2.19 12.51
CA VAL A 32 -6.43 -2.08 11.04
C VAL A 32 -6.93 -0.70 10.57
N PRO A 33 -8.04 -0.14 11.09
CA PRO A 33 -8.45 1.20 10.74
C PRO A 33 -7.44 2.27 11.15
N LEU A 34 -6.85 2.17 12.35
CA LEU A 34 -5.84 3.13 12.83
C LEU A 34 -4.57 3.10 11.97
N TYR A 35 -4.08 1.91 11.61
CA TYR A 35 -2.97 1.77 10.67
C TYR A 35 -3.32 2.40 9.32
N SER A 36 -4.49 2.10 8.78
CA SER A 36 -4.92 2.55 7.46
C SER A 36 -5.10 4.07 7.39
N ALA A 37 -5.61 4.69 8.46
CA ALA A 37 -5.86 6.13 8.52
C ALA A 37 -4.62 6.95 8.87
N LEU A 38 -3.78 6.47 9.80
CA LEU A 38 -2.70 7.28 10.37
C LEU A 38 -1.31 6.92 9.86
N VAL A 39 -1.03 5.64 9.60
CA VAL A 39 0.32 5.17 9.24
C VAL A 39 0.45 5.01 7.73
N ARG A 40 -0.54 4.40 7.09
CA ARG A 40 -0.53 4.04 5.67
C ARG A 40 -0.37 5.25 4.73
N PRO A 41 -0.99 6.43 4.97
CA PRO A 41 -0.80 7.59 4.09
C PRO A 41 0.67 8.02 3.99
N HIS A 42 1.41 7.98 5.10
CA HIS A 42 2.84 8.31 5.10
C HIS A 42 3.67 7.32 4.27
N LEU A 43 3.29 6.04 4.26
CA LEU A 43 4.01 5.00 3.52
C LEU A 43 3.67 4.98 2.02
N LYS A 44 2.55 5.62 1.62
CA LYS A 44 2.02 5.64 0.25
C LYS A 44 2.09 7.01 -0.42
N TYR A 45 2.57 8.03 0.27
CA TYR A 45 2.56 9.41 -0.23
C TYR A 45 3.32 9.55 -1.56
N CYS A 46 2.75 10.33 -2.48
CA CYS A 46 3.27 10.60 -3.83
C CYS A 46 3.79 9.35 -4.57
N VAL A 47 3.05 8.23 -4.51
CA VAL A 47 3.51 6.95 -5.02
C VAL A 47 4.09 6.99 -6.44
N GLN A 48 3.48 7.80 -7.33
CA GLN A 48 3.91 7.98 -8.73
C GLN A 48 5.29 8.66 -8.88
N PHE A 49 5.65 9.53 -7.93
CA PHE A 49 6.92 10.27 -7.94
C PHE A 49 7.96 9.65 -6.97
N TRP A 50 7.48 8.94 -5.96
CA TRP A 50 8.26 8.52 -4.79
C TRP A 50 8.40 6.99 -4.70
N ALA A 51 8.09 6.25 -5.76
CA ALA A 51 8.20 4.80 -5.81
C ALA A 51 9.66 4.35 -5.52
N PRO A 52 9.93 3.66 -4.40
CA PRO A 52 11.28 3.21 -4.10
C PRO A 52 11.68 2.09 -5.06
N HIS A 53 12.74 2.29 -5.85
CA HIS A 53 13.20 1.30 -6.82
C HIS A 53 14.06 0.18 -6.19
N TYR A 54 14.75 0.49 -5.09
CA TYR A 54 15.65 -0.47 -4.46
C TYR A 54 14.89 -1.38 -3.49
N LYS A 55 15.08 -2.70 -3.61
CA LYS A 55 14.50 -3.70 -2.70
C LYS A 55 14.75 -3.38 -1.22
N ARG A 56 15.91 -2.83 -0.88
CA ARG A 56 16.25 -2.42 0.50
C ARG A 56 15.33 -1.32 1.04
N ASP A 57 14.94 -0.37 0.19
CA ASP A 57 14.07 0.73 0.57
C ASP A 57 12.61 0.27 0.70
N ILE A 58 12.16 -0.59 -0.23
CA ILE A 58 10.85 -1.27 -0.14
C ILE A 58 10.75 -2.03 1.19
N GLU A 59 11.76 -2.83 1.52
CA GLU A 59 11.82 -3.65 2.72
C GLU A 59 11.74 -2.84 4.02
N VAL A 60 12.36 -1.65 4.04
CA VAL A 60 12.28 -0.71 5.17
C VAL A 60 10.85 -0.23 5.41
N LEU A 61 10.10 0.05 4.34
CA LEU A 61 8.70 0.47 4.44
C LEU A 61 7.79 -0.71 4.80
N GLU A 62 8.00 -1.89 4.20
CA GLU A 62 7.25 -3.11 4.50
C GLU A 62 7.41 -3.55 5.96
N ARG A 63 8.58 -3.32 6.56
CA ARG A 63 8.80 -3.58 7.99
C ARG A 63 7.82 -2.80 8.87
N VAL A 64 7.41 -1.60 8.48
CA VAL A 64 6.41 -0.82 9.24
C VAL A 64 5.04 -1.49 9.18
N GLN A 65 4.61 -1.94 7.99
CA GLN A 65 3.36 -2.69 7.84
C GLN A 65 3.39 -3.99 8.65
N ARG A 66 4.49 -4.74 8.59
CA ARG A 66 4.65 -6.00 9.34
C ARG A 66 4.62 -5.80 10.84
N ARG A 67 5.16 -4.69 11.35
CA ARG A 67 5.04 -4.34 12.77
C ARG A 67 3.60 -4.01 13.12
N ALA A 68 2.87 -3.32 12.25
CA ALA A 68 1.47 -2.96 12.50
C ALA A 68 0.55 -4.19 12.53
N THR A 69 0.69 -5.10 11.56
CA THR A 69 -0.11 -6.34 11.54
C THR A 69 0.23 -7.27 12.70
N LYS A 70 1.41 -7.13 13.32
CA LYS A 70 1.82 -7.92 14.50
C LYS A 70 1.14 -7.45 15.78
N LEU A 71 0.60 -6.23 15.79
CA LEU A 71 -0.10 -5.69 16.96
C LEU A 71 -1.50 -6.27 17.13
N VAL A 72 -2.04 -6.94 16.11
CA VAL A 72 -3.36 -7.57 16.19
C VAL A 72 -3.26 -8.84 17.02
N LYS A 73 -4.09 -8.93 18.05
CA LYS A 73 -4.12 -10.08 18.97
C LYS A 73 -4.41 -11.37 18.22
N GLY A 74 -3.63 -12.42 18.48
CA GLY A 74 -3.77 -13.74 17.85
C GLY A 74 -3.03 -13.88 16.52
N LEU A 75 -2.37 -12.81 16.05
CA LEU A 75 -1.57 -12.82 14.83
C LEU A 75 -0.06 -12.73 15.12
N GLU A 76 0.39 -12.77 16.37
CA GLU A 76 1.77 -12.45 16.76
C GLU A 76 2.81 -13.44 16.22
N HIS A 77 2.42 -14.71 16.08
CA HIS A 77 3.30 -15.81 15.68
C HIS A 77 3.15 -16.23 14.22
N LYS A 78 2.17 -15.65 13.51
CA LYS A 78 1.92 -15.95 12.10
C LYS A 78 2.96 -15.29 11.21
N SER A 79 3.23 -15.91 10.07
CA SER A 79 4.12 -15.33 9.06
C SER A 79 3.57 -14.01 8.51
N ASP A 80 4.43 -13.22 7.88
CA ASP A 80 4.03 -11.93 7.29
C ASP A 80 2.87 -12.10 6.28
N GLU A 81 2.93 -13.12 5.44
CA GLU A 81 1.92 -13.39 4.41
C GLU A 81 0.58 -13.86 4.98
N GLU A 82 0.59 -14.75 5.97
CA GLU A 82 -0.63 -15.24 6.62
C GLU A 82 -1.39 -14.09 7.29
N ARG A 83 -0.67 -13.19 7.97
CA ARG A 83 -1.27 -12.02 8.62
C ARG A 83 -1.91 -11.09 7.60
N LEU A 84 -1.25 -10.88 6.46
CA LEU A 84 -1.81 -10.07 5.37
C LEU A 84 -3.08 -10.71 4.80
N ARG A 85 -3.07 -12.03 4.55
CA ARG A 85 -4.25 -12.78 4.07
C ARG A 85 -5.43 -12.67 5.03
N GLU A 86 -5.22 -12.93 6.31
CA GLU A 86 -6.29 -12.93 7.32
C GLU A 86 -6.86 -11.53 7.59
N LEU A 87 -6.02 -10.50 7.53
CA LEU A 87 -6.45 -9.11 7.66
C LEU A 87 -7.08 -8.55 6.39
N GLY A 88 -7.00 -9.26 5.25
CA GLY A 88 -7.45 -8.76 3.95
C GLY A 88 -6.61 -7.56 3.47
N LEU A 89 -5.32 -7.55 3.80
CA LEU A 89 -4.40 -6.46 3.47
C LEU A 89 -3.41 -6.89 2.39
N PHE A 90 -3.22 -6.02 1.42
CA PHE A 90 -2.10 -6.13 0.46
C PHE A 90 -0.82 -5.53 1.05
N SER A 91 0.32 -6.02 0.58
CA SER A 91 1.62 -5.38 0.82
C SER A 91 1.62 -3.95 0.29
N LEU A 92 2.56 -3.13 0.78
CA LEU A 92 2.72 -1.77 0.27
C LEU A 92 3.14 -1.83 -1.19
N GLU A 93 4.08 -2.69 -1.56
CA GLU A 93 4.55 -2.88 -2.94
C GLU A 93 3.39 -3.14 -3.91
N THR A 94 2.55 -4.13 -3.61
CA THR A 94 1.36 -4.46 -4.42
C THR A 94 0.42 -3.24 -4.52
N ARG A 95 0.24 -2.47 -3.44
CA ARG A 95 -0.56 -1.24 -3.46
C ARG A 95 0.11 -0.09 -4.22
N ARG A 96 1.45 -0.06 -4.39
CA ARG A 96 2.15 0.93 -5.23
C ARG A 96 1.99 0.61 -6.70
N LEU A 97 2.21 -0.67 -7.07
CA LEU A 97 1.97 -1.17 -8.42
C LEU A 97 0.55 -0.85 -8.91
N ARG A 98 -0.45 -0.99 -8.03
CA ARG A 98 -1.82 -0.53 -8.29
C ARG A 98 -1.89 0.94 -8.69
N GLY A 99 -1.22 1.82 -7.94
CA GLY A 99 -1.17 3.26 -8.23
C GLY A 99 -0.47 3.56 -9.56
N ASP A 100 0.62 2.86 -9.85
CA ASP A 100 1.39 3.03 -11.08
C ASP A 100 0.58 2.58 -12.31
N LEU A 101 -0.14 1.47 -12.21
CA LEU A 101 -1.03 0.99 -13.27
C LEU A 101 -2.20 1.95 -13.53
N ILE A 102 -2.79 2.53 -12.49
CA ILE A 102 -3.82 3.56 -12.63
C ILE A 102 -3.24 4.82 -13.29
N ALA A 103 -2.03 5.23 -12.91
CA ALA A 103 -1.32 6.36 -13.51
C ALA A 103 -1.12 6.15 -15.02
N LEU A 104 -0.59 4.97 -15.38
CA LEU A 104 -0.36 4.57 -16.76
C LEU A 104 -1.66 4.53 -17.56
N TYR A 105 -2.73 3.97 -17.00
CA TYR A 105 -4.03 3.96 -17.64
C TYR A 105 -4.53 5.37 -17.96
N ASN A 106 -4.47 6.27 -16.97
CA ASN A 106 -4.92 7.65 -17.14
C ASN A 106 -4.08 8.37 -18.20
N TYR A 107 -2.75 8.18 -18.16
CA TYR A 107 -1.85 8.73 -19.17
C TYR A 107 -2.19 8.22 -20.58
N LEU A 108 -2.34 6.90 -20.76
CA LEU A 108 -2.69 6.30 -22.04
C LEU A 108 -4.06 6.78 -22.52
N LYS A 109 -5.03 6.89 -21.63
CA LYS A 109 -6.36 7.41 -21.94
C LYS A 109 -6.27 8.85 -22.45
N GLU A 110 -5.49 9.72 -21.81
CA GLU A 110 -5.31 11.11 -22.25
C GLU A 110 -4.61 11.22 -23.60
N VAL A 111 -3.57 10.41 -23.83
CA VAL A 111 -2.86 10.36 -25.11
C VAL A 111 -3.79 9.88 -26.23
N VAL A 112 -4.51 8.79 -26.01
CA VAL A 112 -5.42 8.19 -27.00
C VAL A 112 -6.66 9.06 -27.25
N ALA A 113 -7.17 9.75 -26.22
CA ALA A 113 -8.28 10.69 -26.37
C ALA A 113 -7.91 11.91 -27.24
N ARG A 114 -6.63 12.32 -27.27
CA ARG A 114 -6.14 13.36 -28.20
C ARG A 114 -6.12 12.89 -29.66
N GLU A 115 -6.13 11.58 -29.91
CA GLU A 115 -6.13 10.99 -31.24
C GLU A 115 -7.54 10.57 -31.72
N ALA A 116 -8.59 10.85 -30.95
CA ALA A 116 -10.00 10.59 -31.29
C ALA A 116 -10.34 9.12 -31.64
N VAL A 117 -9.60 8.15 -31.10
CA VAL A 117 -9.89 6.71 -31.28
C VAL A 117 -10.28 6.11 -29.93
N GLU A 118 -11.53 5.67 -29.78
CA GLU A 118 -11.86 4.65 -28.79
C GLU A 118 -11.20 3.35 -29.23
N SER A 119 -9.97 3.12 -28.78
CA SER A 119 -9.22 1.91 -29.13
C SER A 119 -9.80 0.73 -28.35
N PRO A 120 -10.28 -0.35 -29.01
CA PRO A 120 -10.74 -1.56 -28.34
C PRO A 120 -9.68 -2.16 -27.40
N SER A 121 -8.39 -1.88 -27.67
CA SER A 121 -7.28 -2.27 -26.81
C SER A 121 -7.32 -1.59 -25.43
N LEU A 122 -7.76 -0.33 -25.34
CA LEU A 122 -7.82 0.44 -24.10
C LEU A 122 -9.00 0.00 -23.23
N GLU A 123 -10.09 -0.47 -23.82
CA GLU A 123 -11.20 -1.11 -23.11
C GLU A 123 -10.82 -2.49 -22.55
N VAL A 124 -10.11 -3.30 -23.33
CA VAL A 124 -9.59 -4.60 -22.86
C VAL A 124 -8.59 -4.38 -21.72
N PHE A 125 -7.70 -3.39 -21.84
CA PHE A 125 -6.78 -3.03 -20.78
C PHE A 125 -7.51 -2.53 -19.53
N LYS A 126 -8.55 -1.69 -19.69
CA LYS A 126 -9.39 -1.22 -18.58
C LYS A 126 -10.09 -2.39 -17.88
N ARG A 127 -10.68 -3.35 -18.60
CA ARG A 127 -11.29 -4.56 -18.00
C ARG A 127 -10.30 -5.36 -17.18
N ARG A 128 -9.12 -5.63 -17.74
CA ARG A 128 -8.04 -6.36 -17.04
C ARG A 128 -7.55 -5.59 -15.82
N LEU A 129 -7.45 -4.28 -15.94
CA LEU A 129 -7.11 -3.41 -14.83
C LEU A 129 -8.19 -3.51 -13.75
N ASP A 130 -9.47 -3.37 -14.08
CA ASP A 130 -10.58 -3.47 -13.14
C ASP A 130 -10.65 -4.85 -12.45
N GLU A 131 -10.34 -5.94 -13.15
CA GLU A 131 -10.17 -7.28 -12.56
C GLU A 131 -9.04 -7.31 -11.54
N VAL A 132 -7.84 -6.86 -11.92
CA VAL A 132 -6.67 -6.79 -11.02
C VAL A 132 -6.92 -5.86 -9.83
N LEU A 133 -7.63 -4.73 -10.04
CA LEU A 133 -7.92 -3.73 -9.02
C LEU A 133 -9.03 -4.18 -8.06
N ARG A 134 -10.01 -4.97 -8.53
CA ARG A 134 -11.11 -5.52 -7.73
C ARG A 134 -10.59 -6.39 -6.60
N ASP A 135 -9.58 -7.19 -6.89
CA ASP A 135 -8.92 -8.02 -5.88
C ASP A 135 -8.15 -7.16 -4.87
N MET A 136 -7.79 -5.91 -5.21
CA MET A 136 -6.91 -5.03 -4.42
C MET A 136 -7.61 -3.97 -3.54
N VAL A 137 -8.94 -3.97 -3.40
CA VAL A 137 -9.71 -2.99 -2.60
C VAL A 137 -9.62 -3.30 -1.11
#